data_AF-A0A060CD49-F1
#
_entry.id   AF-A0A060CD49-F1
#
_cell.length_a   1.000
_cell.length_b   1.000
_cell.length_c   1.000
_cell.angle_alpha   90.00
_cell.angle_beta   90.00
_cell.angle_gamma   90.00
#
_symmetry.space_group_name_H-M   'P 1'
#
loop_
_entity.id
_entity.type
_entity.pdbx_description
1 polymer ?
#
loop_
_entity_poly.entity_id
_entity_poly.type
_entity_poly.pdbx_seq_one_letter_code
_entity_poly.pdbx_strand_id
1 'polypeptide(L)'
;MAGLTALDTPALADTADRAPLLQRSEDTATADALPTVQINDGYVWAQTTIGTTVYAVGSFSNARPAGAAVDTNLIPRSNVLAYDITTGELVSDFAPVVNGVVKAVAASPDGTRLYIGGSFNSVNGQTRWNFAVL
;
A
#
# COMPACT_ATOMS: atom_id res chain seq x y z
N MET A 1 75.73 3.72 26.88
CA MET A 1 74.34 3.56 26.42
C MET A 1 74.00 2.10 26.65
N ALA A 2 73.23 1.71 27.67
CA ALA A 2 71.76 1.80 27.72
C ALA A 2 71.15 1.29 26.39
N GLY A 3 70.39 0.19 26.31
CA GLY A 3 69.83 -0.68 27.33
C GLY A 3 69.14 -1.90 26.72
N LEU A 4 68.65 -2.74 27.63
CA LEU A 4 67.73 -3.88 27.51
C LEU A 4 66.61 -3.69 26.48
N THR A 5 66.30 -4.72 25.68
CA THR A 5 64.90 -5.15 25.46
C THR A 5 64.88 -6.62 25.01
N ALA A 6 64.32 -7.46 25.88
CA ALA A 6 63.89 -8.80 25.58
C ALA A 6 62.36 -8.80 25.42
N LEU A 7 61.88 -9.75 24.61
CA LEU A 7 60.52 -10.29 24.53
C LEU A 7 59.40 -9.32 24.09
N ASP A 8 58.82 -9.58 22.93
CA ASP A 8 57.40 -9.85 22.92
C ASP A 8 57.04 -10.71 21.70
N THR A 9 56.64 -11.96 21.95
CA THR A 9 55.90 -12.76 20.99
C THR A 9 54.60 -12.06 20.70
N PRO A 10 54.23 -11.74 19.45
CA PRO A 10 52.92 -11.19 19.17
C PRO A 10 51.87 -12.22 19.62
N ALA A 11 51.01 -11.79 20.54
CA ALA A 11 49.88 -12.55 21.01
C ALA A 11 49.03 -13.03 19.82
N LEU A 12 48.76 -14.32 19.77
CA LEU A 12 47.68 -14.86 18.95
C LEU A 12 46.40 -14.17 19.41
N ALA A 13 45.83 -13.32 18.56
CA ALA A 13 44.47 -12.85 18.78
C ALA A 13 43.58 -14.10 18.73
N ASP A 14 43.03 -14.44 19.90
CA ASP A 14 41.93 -15.36 20.05
C ASP A 14 40.87 -14.92 19.05
N THR A 15 40.68 -15.70 17.99
CA THR A 15 39.58 -15.48 17.06
C THR A 15 38.33 -15.75 17.86
N ALA A 16 37.85 -14.70 18.54
CA ALA A 16 36.57 -14.66 19.20
C ALA A 16 35.57 -15.17 18.17
N ASP A 17 35.17 -16.40 18.40
CA ASP A 17 34.24 -17.17 17.60
C ASP A 17 33.09 -16.21 17.30
N ARG A 18 32.96 -15.80 16.03
CA ARG A 18 31.91 -14.88 15.63
C ARG A 18 30.64 -15.52 16.13
N ALA A 19 29.95 -14.88 17.09
CA ALA A 19 28.78 -15.43 17.75
C ALA A 19 27.96 -16.19 16.72
N PRO A 20 27.66 -17.49 16.94
CA PRO A 20 27.02 -18.31 15.93
C PRO A 20 25.80 -17.55 15.44
N LEU A 21 25.78 -17.23 14.15
CA LEU A 21 24.61 -16.63 13.54
C LEU A 21 23.50 -17.65 13.80
N LEU A 22 22.58 -17.32 14.71
CA LEU A 22 21.38 -18.12 14.89
C LEU A 22 20.74 -18.20 13.50
N GLN A 23 20.76 -19.40 12.93
CA GLN A 23 20.08 -19.70 11.68
C GLN A 23 18.65 -19.21 11.84
N ARG A 24 18.16 -18.39 10.90
CA ARG A 24 16.75 -17.97 10.86
C ARG A 24 15.89 -19.21 11.06
N SER A 25 15.23 -19.31 12.22
CA SER A 25 14.25 -20.35 12.43
C SER A 25 13.07 -20.11 11.49
N GLU A 26 12.32 -21.17 11.18
CA GLU A 26 11.14 -21.12 10.30
C GLU A 26 10.01 -20.19 10.79
N ASP A 27 10.19 -19.54 11.95
CA ASP A 27 9.32 -18.52 12.52
C ASP A 27 9.76 -17.08 12.18
N THR A 28 10.61 -16.93 11.17
CA THR A 28 10.98 -15.60 10.67
C THR A 28 9.94 -15.14 9.64
N ALA A 29 8.94 -14.37 10.08
CA ALA A 29 8.06 -13.66 9.16
C ALA A 29 8.85 -12.51 8.50
N THR A 30 9.26 -12.68 7.24
CA THR A 30 9.59 -11.53 6.41
C THR A 30 8.30 -10.90 5.92
N ALA A 31 8.08 -9.61 6.20
CA ALA A 31 7.01 -8.86 5.55
C ALA A 31 7.37 -8.74 4.07
N ASP A 32 6.82 -9.63 3.24
CA ASP A 32 6.93 -9.47 1.79
C ASP A 32 6.18 -8.20 1.40
N ALA A 33 6.84 -7.32 0.64
CA ALA A 33 6.25 -6.04 0.28
C ALA A 33 5.18 -6.29 -0.78
N LEU A 34 3.90 -6.20 -0.38
CA LEU A 34 2.82 -6.29 -1.34
C LEU A 34 2.81 -5.03 -2.23
N PRO A 35 2.80 -5.19 -3.56
CA PRO A 35 2.60 -4.07 -4.46
C PRO A 35 1.27 -3.38 -4.14
N THR A 36 1.27 -2.05 -4.08
CA THR A 36 0.06 -1.26 -3.82
C THR A 36 -0.06 -0.10 -4.79
N VAL A 37 -1.28 0.13 -5.26
CA VAL A 37 -1.62 1.30 -6.08
C VAL A 37 -1.35 2.57 -5.27
N GLN A 38 -0.76 3.56 -5.91
CA GLN A 38 -0.45 4.85 -5.30
C GLN A 38 -1.39 5.92 -5.82
N ILE A 39 -1.79 6.85 -4.97
CA ILE A 39 -2.49 8.08 -5.37
C ILE A 39 -1.46 9.22 -5.49
N ASN A 40 -1.61 10.06 -6.52
CA ASN A 40 -0.69 11.19 -6.72
C ASN A 40 -1.12 12.42 -5.93
N ASP A 41 -2.40 12.76 -6.02
CA ASP A 41 -2.92 14.02 -5.52
C ASP A 41 -4.16 13.75 -4.67
N GLY A 42 -3.99 13.82 -3.35
CA GLY A 42 -5.07 13.75 -2.39
C GLY A 42 -4.90 12.62 -1.37
N TYR A 43 -6.02 12.05 -0.93
CA TYR A 43 -6.06 11.10 0.18
C TYR A 43 -7.13 10.03 -0.03
N VAL A 44 -6.86 8.82 0.46
CA VAL A 44 -7.86 7.79 0.70
C VAL A 44 -8.43 8.02 2.11
N TRP A 45 -9.75 8.10 2.23
CA TRP A 45 -10.44 8.30 3.51
C TRP A 45 -10.91 6.97 4.11
N ALA A 46 -11.38 6.07 3.27
CA ALA A 46 -11.88 4.77 3.70
C ALA A 46 -11.59 3.70 2.63
N GLN A 47 -11.52 2.45 3.07
CA GLN A 47 -11.40 1.30 2.19
C GLN A 47 -12.20 0.11 2.72
N THR A 48 -12.61 -0.77 1.81
CA THR A 48 -13.24 -2.05 2.15
C THR A 48 -12.78 -3.11 1.16
N THR A 49 -12.88 -4.38 1.54
CA THR A 49 -12.36 -5.49 0.74
C THR A 49 -13.50 -6.47 0.43
N ILE A 50 -13.57 -6.92 -0.83
CA ILE A 50 -14.44 -8.01 -1.27
C ILE A 50 -13.55 -9.04 -1.99
N GLY A 51 -13.37 -10.20 -1.36
CA GLY A 51 -12.42 -11.20 -1.87
C GLY A 51 -10.98 -10.67 -1.87
N THR A 52 -10.32 -10.67 -3.03
CA THR A 52 -8.98 -10.09 -3.22
C THR A 52 -9.01 -8.63 -3.63
N THR A 53 -10.18 -8.07 -3.95
CA THR A 53 -10.31 -6.70 -4.43
C THR A 53 -10.51 -5.73 -3.27
N VAL A 54 -9.63 -4.74 -3.17
CA VAL A 54 -9.78 -3.61 -2.26
C VAL A 54 -10.42 -2.44 -3.00
N TYR A 55 -11.48 -1.90 -2.43
CA TYR A 55 -12.16 -0.70 -2.89
C TYR A 55 -11.76 0.45 -1.99
N ALA A 56 -11.13 1.47 -2.56
CA ALA A 56 -10.66 2.64 -1.83
C ALA A 56 -11.41 3.89 -2.29
N VAL A 57 -11.80 4.72 -1.33
CA VAL A 57 -12.55 5.95 -1.57
C VAL A 57 -11.91 7.13 -0.83
N GLY A 58 -12.03 8.33 -1.40
CA GLY A 58 -11.43 9.51 -0.79
C GLY A 58 -11.61 10.78 -1.60
N SER A 59 -10.55 11.56 -1.67
CA SER A 59 -10.42 12.69 -2.58
C SER A 59 -9.13 12.51 -3.37
N PHE A 60 -9.25 12.15 -4.64
CA PHE A 60 -8.11 12.03 -5.56
C PHE A 60 -8.62 12.03 -7.01
N SER A 61 -7.74 12.38 -7.94
CA SER A 61 -8.05 12.42 -9.37
C SER A 61 -7.26 11.41 -10.19
N ASN A 62 -6.16 10.89 -9.66
CA ASN A 62 -5.26 9.98 -10.35
C ASN A 62 -4.77 8.88 -9.41
N ALA A 63 -4.62 7.69 -9.98
CA ALA A 63 -3.94 6.54 -9.38
C ALA A 63 -2.79 6.11 -10.30
N ARG A 64 -1.74 5.51 -9.75
CA ARG A 64 -0.64 4.93 -10.53
C ARG A 64 -0.30 3.54 -9.99
N PRO A 65 0.20 2.63 -10.83
CA PRO A 65 0.56 1.29 -10.38
C PRO A 65 1.76 1.32 -9.41
N ALA A 66 1.92 0.22 -8.68
CA ALA A 66 3.01 0.06 -7.73
C ALA A 66 4.38 0.28 -8.39
N GLY A 67 5.27 1.02 -7.71
CA GLY A 67 6.64 1.27 -8.18
C GLY A 67 6.77 2.33 -9.29
N ALA A 68 5.67 2.86 -9.83
CA ALA A 68 5.74 4.00 -10.75
C ALA A 68 6.24 5.25 -10.02
N ALA A 69 7.15 5.99 -10.67
CA ALA A 69 7.63 7.27 -10.14
C ALA A 69 6.48 8.28 -10.02
N VAL A 70 6.66 9.29 -9.17
CA VAL A 70 5.69 10.38 -9.05
C VAL A 70 5.42 11.00 -10.43
N ASP A 71 4.15 11.29 -10.69
CA ASP A 71 3.62 11.84 -11.95
C ASP A 71 3.87 11.00 -13.22
N THR A 72 4.14 9.70 -13.08
CA THR A 72 4.27 8.77 -14.21
C THR A 72 3.17 7.71 -14.20
N ASN A 73 2.77 7.26 -15.40
CA ASN A 73 1.75 6.21 -15.60
C ASN A 73 0.42 6.48 -14.84
N LEU A 74 -0.05 7.73 -14.91
CA LEU A 74 -1.26 8.17 -14.24
C LEU A 74 -2.51 7.62 -14.93
N ILE A 75 -3.32 6.93 -14.15
CA ILE A 75 -4.62 6.40 -14.53
C ILE A 75 -5.69 7.26 -13.84
N PRO A 76 -6.56 7.95 -14.59
CA PRO A 76 -7.62 8.77 -14.01
C PRO A 76 -8.58 7.93 -13.15
N ARG A 77 -8.82 8.40 -11.91
CA ARG A 77 -9.80 7.84 -10.98
C ARG A 77 -10.43 8.96 -10.17
N SER A 78 -11.74 9.13 -10.29
CA SER A 78 -12.47 10.22 -9.64
C SER A 78 -13.00 9.80 -8.27
N ASN A 79 -12.13 9.92 -7.26
CA ASN A 79 -12.44 9.72 -5.83
C ASN A 79 -12.75 8.27 -5.40
N VAL A 80 -12.85 7.33 -6.35
CA VAL A 80 -13.11 5.91 -6.12
C VAL A 80 -12.16 5.11 -7.01
N LEU A 81 -11.52 4.09 -6.44
CA LEU A 81 -10.71 3.13 -7.18
C LEU A 81 -10.87 1.72 -6.58
N ALA A 82 -10.49 0.71 -7.35
CA ALA A 82 -10.33 -0.64 -6.85
C ALA A 82 -9.04 -1.26 -7.36
N TYR A 83 -8.41 -2.11 -6.56
CA TYR A 83 -7.19 -2.83 -6.92
C TYR A 83 -7.16 -4.22 -6.29
N ASP A 84 -6.39 -5.14 -6.88
CA ASP A 84 -6.17 -6.46 -6.30
C ASP A 84 -5.08 -6.38 -5.21
N ILE A 85 -5.38 -6.90 -4.01
CA ILE A 85 -4.49 -6.84 -2.85
C ILE A 85 -3.20 -7.65 -3.01
N THR A 86 -3.19 -8.65 -3.90
CA THR A 86 -2.05 -9.54 -4.13
C THR A 86 -1.11 -9.00 -5.20
N THR A 87 -1.65 -8.44 -6.28
CA THR A 87 -0.84 -7.92 -7.41
C THR A 87 -0.63 -6.41 -7.36
N GLY A 88 -1.44 -5.68 -6.59
CA GLY A 88 -1.43 -4.22 -6.58
C GLY A 88 -1.90 -3.61 -7.90
N GLU A 89 -2.49 -4.41 -8.78
CA GLU A 89 -3.00 -3.95 -10.07
C GLU A 89 -4.36 -3.29 -9.90
N LEU A 90 -4.56 -2.18 -10.61
CA LEU A 90 -5.82 -1.46 -10.61
C LEU A 90 -6.87 -2.26 -11.38
N VAL A 91 -8.07 -2.41 -10.81
CA VAL A 91 -9.21 -2.98 -11.52
C VAL A 91 -9.66 -1.97 -12.59
N SER A 92 -9.39 -2.29 -13.86
CA SER A 92 -9.67 -1.40 -14.99
C SER A 92 -11.16 -1.09 -15.13
N ASP A 93 -11.98 -2.13 -14.96
CA ASP A 93 -13.42 -2.12 -15.24
C ASP A 93 -14.23 -1.41 -14.16
N PHE A 94 -13.60 -1.14 -13.02
CA PHE A 94 -14.18 -0.38 -11.93
C PHE A 94 -13.66 1.06 -11.95
N ALA A 95 -14.37 1.93 -12.67
CA ALA A 95 -14.06 3.35 -12.79
C ALA A 95 -15.26 4.28 -12.58
N PRO A 96 -15.97 4.24 -11.43
CA PRO A 96 -17.03 5.20 -11.14
C PRO A 96 -16.52 6.65 -11.10
N VAL A 97 -17.35 7.58 -11.58
CA VAL A 97 -17.07 9.01 -11.55
C VAL A 97 -17.92 9.68 -10.48
N VAL A 98 -17.30 10.06 -9.37
CA VAL A 98 -17.96 10.81 -8.28
C VAL A 98 -17.44 12.24 -8.26
N ASN A 99 -18.33 13.23 -8.25
CA ASN A 99 -17.94 14.65 -8.38
C ASN A 99 -17.58 15.34 -7.07
N GLY A 100 -17.34 14.58 -6.01
CA GLY A 100 -17.04 15.12 -4.68
C GLY A 100 -16.36 14.08 -3.78
N VAL A 101 -15.98 14.51 -2.58
CA VAL A 101 -15.22 13.69 -1.65
C VAL A 101 -16.06 12.53 -1.14
N VAL A 102 -15.53 11.31 -1.24
CA VAL A 102 -16.16 10.12 -0.68
C VAL A 102 -15.47 9.79 0.65
N LYS A 103 -16.25 9.68 1.72
CA LYS A 103 -15.77 9.56 3.11
C LYS A 103 -16.05 8.20 3.73
N ALA A 104 -16.94 7.41 3.12
CA ALA A 104 -17.32 6.10 3.62
C ALA A 104 -17.54 5.16 2.45
N VAL A 105 -17.16 3.89 2.65
CA VAL A 105 -17.44 2.79 1.74
C VAL A 105 -17.80 1.55 2.55
N ALA A 106 -18.80 0.80 2.10
CA ALA A 106 -19.20 -0.46 2.70
C ALA A 106 -19.65 -1.44 1.61
N ALA A 107 -19.22 -2.69 1.72
CA ALA A 107 -19.71 -3.78 0.89
C ALA A 107 -21.01 -4.36 1.45
N SER A 108 -21.90 -4.85 0.59
CA SER A 108 -23.00 -5.70 1.02
C SER A 108 -22.48 -7.03 1.58
N PRO A 109 -23.23 -7.72 2.46
CA PRO A 109 -22.79 -8.99 3.04
C PRO A 109 -22.52 -10.10 2.02
N ASP A 110 -23.21 -10.05 0.87
CA ASP A 110 -23.04 -10.97 -0.26
C ASP A 110 -21.93 -10.51 -1.24
N GLY A 111 -21.30 -9.35 -1.01
CA GLY A 111 -20.23 -8.81 -1.85
C GLY A 111 -20.67 -8.32 -3.23
N THR A 112 -21.98 -8.25 -3.52
CA THR A 112 -22.49 -7.88 -4.85
C THR A 112 -22.68 -6.39 -5.05
N ARG A 113 -22.68 -5.59 -3.97
CA ARG A 113 -22.93 -4.14 -4.01
C ARG A 113 -21.91 -3.39 -3.18
N LEU A 114 -21.59 -2.19 -3.64
CA LEU A 114 -20.76 -1.25 -2.91
C LEU A 114 -21.56 0.01 -2.61
N TYR A 115 -21.62 0.38 -1.34
CA TYR A 115 -22.27 1.59 -0.87
C TYR A 115 -21.21 2.64 -0.57
N ILE A 116 -21.45 3.86 -1.05
CA ILE A 116 -20.57 5.00 -0.80
C ILE A 116 -21.32 6.12 -0.12
N GLY A 117 -20.65 6.81 0.80
CA GLY A 117 -21.15 7.98 1.51
C GLY A 117 -20.12 9.11 1.50
N GLY A 118 -20.56 10.36 1.39
CA GLY A 118 -19.65 11.49 1.32
C GLY A 118 -20.31 12.83 1.05
N SER A 119 -19.53 13.74 0.48
CA SER A 119 -19.92 15.09 0.10
C SER A 119 -19.87 15.19 -1.43
N PHE A 120 -20.89 14.65 -2.09
CA PHE A 120 -21.07 14.65 -3.55
C PHE A 120 -22.54 14.82 -3.91
N ASN A 121 -22.81 15.23 -5.16
CA ASN A 121 -24.18 15.37 -5.67
C ASN A 121 -24.40 14.65 -7.02
N SER A 122 -23.36 14.03 -7.58
CA SER A 122 -23.44 13.24 -8.80
C SER A 122 -22.51 12.03 -8.76
N VAL A 123 -23.02 10.91 -9.28
CA VAL A 123 -22.29 9.65 -9.49
C VAL A 123 -22.58 9.17 -10.90
N ASN A 124 -21.55 8.96 -11.72
CA ASN A 124 -21.65 8.56 -13.14
C ASN A 124 -22.60 9.47 -13.95
N GLY A 125 -22.59 10.78 -13.66
CA GLY A 125 -23.45 11.78 -14.30
C GLY A 125 -24.90 11.79 -13.81
N GLN A 126 -25.28 10.88 -12.90
CA GLN A 126 -26.62 10.81 -12.31
C GLN A 126 -26.67 11.56 -10.98
N THR A 127 -27.71 12.37 -10.77
CA THR A 127 -27.92 13.10 -9.51
C THR A 127 -28.09 12.12 -8.35
N ARG A 128 -27.13 12.13 -7.41
CA ARG A 128 -27.09 11.28 -6.21
C ARG A 128 -26.47 12.11 -5.10
N TRP A 129 -27.23 12.39 -4.04
CA TRP A 129 -26.80 13.27 -2.97
C TRP A 129 -26.25 12.49 -1.79
N ASN A 130 -24.98 12.74 -1.46
CA ASN A 130 -24.26 12.28 -0.27
C ASN A 130 -24.15 10.75 -0.08
N PHE A 131 -24.97 9.96 -0.75
CA PHE A 131 -25.03 8.51 -0.67
C PHE A 131 -25.39 7.91 -2.04
N ALA A 132 -24.74 6.81 -2.39
CA ALA A 132 -25.04 6.06 -3.60
C ALA A 132 -24.66 4.58 -3.45
N VAL A 133 -25.32 3.75 -4.24
CA VAL A 133 -24.83 2.41 -4.59
C VAL A 133 -24.10 2.50 -5.94
N LEU A 134 -22.98 1.80 -6.03
CA LEU A 134 -22.14 1.64 -7.22
C LEU A 134 -22.42 0.32 -7.92
#